data_AF-A0A6B3KFM5-F1
#
_entry.id   AF-A0A6B3KFM5-F1
#
_cell.length_a   1.000
_cell.length_b   1.000
_cell.length_c   1.000
_cell.angle_alpha   90.00
_cell.angle_beta   90.00
_cell.angle_gamma   90.00
#
_symmetry.space_group_name_H-M   'P 1'
#
loop_
_entity.id
_entity.type
_entity.pdbx_description
1 polymer ?
#
loop_
_entity_poly.entity_id
_entity_poly.type
_entity_poly.pdbx_seq_one_letter_code
_entity_poly.pdbx_strand_id
1 'polypeptide(L)'
;MLSRRELCKATGAAIAALGAVPAAAQAAQASKKTALPPVAAAQALQLWYREPANQWVEALPVGNGRLGAMVWGGIAHERLQLNEDTLYAGGPYDSNSPDALAALPQVRALIFAGRYAEAEQLADAKLLSRPLKQMPYQPLGDLLLDFDRADGISDYRRQLDLDTAVATTTFRSGGAVHRREVFVSAQAQCIVVRLSCDRPGGISVRVGIDSPQTGEVTAEQGGLLFSGRNGSFAGIEGKLRFALRVLPQVRGGKLSQVRDRLRIDAADEVVLLLSAATSYQRFDAVDGDPLASTAACLRKAAKLDFPALLRAHLADHQRLFRRVAIDLGSSAATQLPTDERVQRFAEGNDPALAALYHQYGRYLLICSSRPGTQPANLQGIWNDLMQPPWESKYTININTEMNYWPSEANALHECVEP
;
A
#
# COMPACT_ATOMS: atom_id res chain seq x y z
N MET A 1 -2.62 12.98 -49.26
CA MET A 1 -2.03 12.60 -47.96
C MET A 1 -0.98 13.66 -47.62
N LEU A 2 -1.25 14.48 -46.62
CA LEU A 2 -0.38 15.57 -46.18
C LEU A 2 0.56 15.05 -45.07
N SER A 3 1.83 15.45 -45.11
CA SER A 3 2.84 14.94 -44.18
C SER A 3 2.76 15.63 -42.81
N ARG A 4 3.17 14.92 -41.73
CA ARG A 4 3.21 15.40 -40.34
C ARG A 4 3.97 16.72 -40.11
N ARG A 5 4.68 17.26 -41.11
CA ARG A 5 5.43 18.52 -41.03
C ARG A 5 4.62 19.76 -41.44
N GLU A 6 3.44 19.58 -42.05
CA GLU A 6 2.57 20.69 -42.49
C GLU A 6 1.43 21.01 -41.50
N LEU A 7 1.15 20.12 -40.54
CA LEU A 7 0.13 20.34 -39.51
C LEU A 7 0.59 21.30 -38.39
N CYS A 8 1.90 21.46 -38.17
CA CYS A 8 2.46 22.31 -37.09
C CYS A 8 2.68 23.78 -37.49
N LYS A 9 2.14 24.25 -38.62
CA LYS A 9 2.25 25.66 -39.06
C LYS A 9 0.91 26.42 -39.04
N ALA A 10 -0.19 25.83 -38.60
CA ALA A 10 -1.53 26.38 -38.82
C ALA A 10 -2.29 26.91 -37.58
N THR A 11 -1.68 27.02 -36.39
CA THR A 11 -2.40 27.54 -35.20
C THR A 11 -1.58 28.52 -34.36
N GLY A 12 -0.92 29.46 -35.03
CA GLY A 12 -0.26 30.59 -34.38
C GLY A 12 -0.53 31.89 -35.13
N ALA A 13 -1.68 32.53 -34.89
CA ALA A 13 -1.91 33.97 -34.98
C ALA A 13 -3.41 34.30 -34.79
N ALA A 14 -3.67 35.47 -34.18
CA ALA A 14 -4.94 36.09 -33.82
C ALA A 14 -5.48 35.60 -32.45
N ILE A 15 -5.59 36.41 -31.40
CA ILE A 15 -6.01 37.83 -31.36
C ILE A 15 -5.29 38.54 -30.20
N ALA A 16 -4.65 39.67 -30.50
CA ALA A 16 -4.31 40.70 -29.54
C ALA A 16 -4.73 42.05 -30.11
N ALA A 17 -5.63 42.74 -29.41
CA ALA A 17 -5.65 44.19 -29.16
C ALA A 17 -7.08 44.69 -28.94
N LEU A 18 -7.29 45.32 -27.78
CA LEU A 18 -8.23 46.39 -27.39
C LEU A 18 -8.41 46.23 -25.87
N GLY A 19 -8.00 47.11 -24.96
CA GLY A 19 -7.39 48.43 -24.99
C GLY A 19 -7.03 48.77 -23.53
N ALA A 20 -6.07 49.68 -23.33
CA ALA A 20 -5.60 50.09 -22.01
C ALA A 20 -6.43 51.26 -21.45
N VAL A 21 -6.85 51.18 -20.17
CA VAL A 21 -7.22 52.30 -19.27
C VAL A 21 -6.90 51.87 -17.81
N PRO A 22 -6.43 52.75 -16.90
CA PRO A 22 -5.50 52.38 -15.83
C PRO A 22 -6.16 51.95 -14.51
N ALA A 23 -5.33 51.32 -13.67
CA ALA A 23 -5.64 50.93 -12.30
C ALA A 23 -5.81 52.13 -11.36
N ALA A 24 -6.91 52.19 -10.60
CA ALA A 24 -6.97 52.55 -9.18
C ALA A 24 -8.44 52.70 -8.73
N ALA A 25 -8.70 52.36 -7.47
CA ALA A 25 -9.94 52.54 -6.72
C ALA A 25 -11.08 51.54 -6.99
N GLN A 26 -11.00 50.38 -6.34
CA GLN A 26 -12.11 49.83 -5.54
C GLN A 26 -11.61 48.73 -4.60
N ALA A 27 -10.72 49.12 -3.69
CA ALA A 27 -10.54 48.44 -2.43
C ALA A 27 -11.42 49.16 -1.40
N ALA A 28 -12.56 48.56 -1.04
CA ALA A 28 -13.25 48.71 0.26
C ALA A 28 -14.70 48.21 0.16
N GLN A 29 -14.88 46.89 0.12
CA GLN A 29 -16.09 46.23 0.64
C GLN A 29 -15.70 44.82 1.09
N ALA A 30 -14.78 44.75 2.05
CA ALA A 30 -14.58 43.55 2.85
C ALA A 30 -15.79 43.41 3.80
N SER A 31 -16.78 42.63 3.37
CA SER A 31 -17.94 42.31 4.19
C SER A 31 -18.15 40.80 4.20
N LYS A 32 -18.09 40.27 5.43
CA LYS A 32 -18.54 38.95 5.89
C LYS A 32 -17.66 37.76 5.49
N LYS A 33 -16.98 37.20 6.50
CA LYS A 33 -16.59 35.79 6.57
C LYS A 33 -17.84 34.94 6.31
N THR A 34 -18.07 34.54 5.07
CA THR A 34 -18.92 33.41 4.74
C THR A 34 -18.17 32.17 5.19
N ALA A 35 -18.62 31.58 6.30
CA ALA A 35 -18.29 30.19 6.61
C ALA A 35 -18.62 29.36 5.37
N LEU A 36 -17.65 28.54 4.95
CA LEU A 36 -17.85 27.58 3.87
C LEU A 36 -19.13 26.78 4.18
N PRO A 37 -20.05 26.62 3.21
CA PRO A 37 -21.23 25.80 3.42
C PRO A 37 -20.82 24.38 3.83
N PRO A 38 -21.63 23.67 4.64
CA PRO A 38 -21.36 22.28 4.96
C PRO A 38 -21.31 21.50 3.64
N VAL A 39 -20.21 20.79 3.43
CA VAL A 39 -20.02 19.89 2.28
C VAL A 39 -21.26 18.99 2.21
N ALA A 40 -22.04 19.13 1.14
CA ALA A 40 -23.17 18.29 0.84
C ALA A 40 -22.75 16.82 0.98
N ALA A 41 -23.62 15.99 1.56
CA ALA A 41 -23.41 14.58 1.90
C ALA A 41 -22.30 13.93 1.06
N ALA A 42 -21.14 13.72 1.70
CA ALA A 42 -19.92 13.26 1.04
C ALA A 42 -20.25 12.12 0.06
N GLN A 43 -19.94 12.31 -1.23
CA GLN A 43 -19.80 11.19 -2.15
C GLN A 43 -18.88 10.19 -1.44
N ALA A 44 -19.38 8.98 -1.19
CA ALA A 44 -18.63 8.00 -0.43
C ALA A 44 -17.35 7.67 -1.22
N LEU A 45 -16.20 8.17 -0.76
CA LEU A 45 -14.87 7.85 -1.29
C LEU A 45 -14.49 6.44 -0.85
N GLN A 46 -15.28 5.47 -1.31
CA GLN A 46 -15.24 4.08 -0.88
C GLN A 46 -15.13 3.18 -2.10
N LEU A 47 -14.15 2.28 -2.07
CA LEU A 47 -14.17 1.08 -2.89
C LEU A 47 -14.99 0.05 -2.12
N TRP A 48 -16.00 -0.56 -2.71
CA TRP A 48 -16.83 -1.54 -2.03
C TRP A 48 -17.35 -2.65 -2.95
N TYR A 49 -17.57 -3.82 -2.36
CA TYR A 49 -17.84 -5.08 -3.06
C TYR A 49 -18.84 -5.94 -2.27
N ARG A 50 -19.61 -6.76 -2.99
CA ARG A 50 -20.63 -7.67 -2.44
C ARG A 50 -20.10 -9.07 -2.12
N GLU A 51 -18.86 -9.37 -2.48
CA GLU A 51 -18.26 -10.70 -2.31
C GLU A 51 -16.81 -10.58 -1.81
N PRO A 52 -16.29 -11.60 -1.10
CA PRO A 52 -14.87 -11.70 -0.79
C PRO A 52 -13.99 -11.68 -2.04
N ALA A 53 -12.73 -11.27 -1.89
CA ALA A 53 -11.75 -11.42 -2.95
C ALA A 53 -11.48 -12.90 -3.24
N ASN A 54 -11.43 -13.28 -4.52
CA ASN A 54 -11.07 -14.62 -4.98
C ASN A 54 -9.62 -14.68 -5.49
N GLN A 55 -9.04 -13.52 -5.80
CA GLN A 55 -7.65 -13.36 -6.27
C GLN A 55 -7.03 -12.12 -5.64
N TRP A 56 -5.69 -12.08 -5.60
CA TRP A 56 -4.95 -11.03 -4.89
C TRP A 56 -5.29 -9.61 -5.37
N VAL A 57 -5.48 -9.41 -6.69
CA VAL A 57 -5.81 -8.10 -7.28
C VAL A 57 -7.20 -7.58 -6.89
N GLU A 58 -8.06 -8.41 -6.30
CA GLU A 58 -9.37 -8.00 -5.78
C GLU A 58 -9.31 -7.59 -4.30
N ALA A 59 -8.23 -7.93 -3.58
CA ALA A 59 -8.05 -7.59 -2.18
C ALA A 59 -7.79 -6.08 -2.00
N LEU A 60 -8.14 -5.56 -0.81
CA LEU A 60 -8.07 -4.13 -0.52
C LEU A 60 -6.71 -3.75 0.10
N PRO A 61 -5.92 -2.86 -0.51
CA PRO A 61 -4.65 -2.43 0.05
C PRO A 61 -4.84 -1.48 1.23
N VAL A 62 -4.11 -1.70 2.30
CA VAL A 62 -3.89 -0.76 3.41
C VAL A 62 -2.38 -0.63 3.66
N GLY A 63 -1.92 0.53 4.11
CA GLY A 63 -0.50 0.74 4.39
C GLY A 63 -0.19 2.04 5.13
N ASN A 64 1.01 2.12 5.69
CA ASN A 64 1.51 3.32 6.39
C ASN A 64 2.85 3.85 5.82
N GLY A 65 3.16 3.50 4.57
CA GLY A 65 4.46 3.72 3.93
C GLY A 65 5.44 2.57 4.13
N ARG A 66 5.43 1.93 5.30
CA ARG A 66 6.39 0.88 5.66
C ARG A 66 5.78 -0.52 5.69
N LEU A 67 4.67 -0.66 6.44
CA LEU A 67 3.89 -1.90 6.53
C LEU A 67 2.73 -1.81 5.55
N GLY A 68 2.52 -2.91 4.82
CA GLY A 68 1.41 -3.06 3.88
C GLY A 68 0.61 -4.32 4.18
N ALA A 69 -0.69 -4.28 3.94
CA ALA A 69 -1.51 -5.48 3.86
C ALA A 69 -2.54 -5.42 2.72
N MET A 70 -2.82 -6.57 2.11
CA MET A 70 -3.92 -6.78 1.17
C MET A 70 -5.02 -7.59 1.87
N VAL A 71 -6.18 -6.98 2.09
CA VAL A 71 -7.30 -7.54 2.88
C VAL A 71 -8.32 -8.24 1.98
N TRP A 72 -8.50 -9.55 2.16
CA TRP A 72 -9.33 -10.37 1.27
C TRP A 72 -10.82 -10.30 1.59
N GLY A 73 -11.19 -10.21 2.87
CA GLY A 73 -12.58 -10.16 3.32
C GLY A 73 -13.26 -11.52 3.41
N GLY A 74 -12.52 -12.63 3.50
CA GLY A 74 -13.08 -13.99 3.44
C GLY A 74 -13.85 -14.39 4.71
N ILE A 75 -15.04 -14.98 4.59
CA ILE A 75 -15.97 -15.16 5.73
C ILE A 75 -15.47 -16.19 6.76
N ALA A 76 -15.29 -17.45 6.37
CA ALA A 76 -14.78 -18.50 7.26
C ALA A 76 -13.26 -18.48 7.37
N HIS A 77 -12.60 -18.09 6.28
CA HIS A 77 -11.15 -18.01 6.14
C HIS A 77 -10.80 -16.61 5.68
N GLU A 78 -10.31 -15.78 6.59
CA GLU A 78 -9.80 -14.45 6.27
C GLU A 78 -8.29 -14.52 6.06
N ARG A 79 -7.82 -13.75 5.09
CA ARG A 79 -6.41 -13.65 4.74
C ARG A 79 -6.04 -12.17 4.64
N LEU A 80 -4.98 -11.79 5.34
CA LEU A 80 -4.28 -10.54 5.10
C LEU A 80 -2.89 -10.89 4.59
N GLN A 81 -2.63 -10.63 3.31
CA GLN A 81 -1.28 -10.76 2.78
C GLN A 81 -0.45 -9.56 3.22
N LEU A 82 0.76 -9.80 3.74
CA LEU A 82 1.57 -8.84 4.47
C LEU A 82 2.87 -8.49 3.74
N ASN A 83 3.26 -7.23 3.87
CA ASN A 83 4.49 -6.67 3.34
C ASN A 83 5.20 -5.76 4.36
N GLU A 84 6.51 -5.68 4.23
CA GLU A 84 7.39 -4.73 4.92
C GLU A 84 8.31 -4.15 3.85
N ASP A 85 8.37 -2.83 3.70
CA ASP A 85 8.98 -2.10 2.59
C ASP A 85 10.49 -2.35 2.38
N THR A 86 11.19 -2.90 3.37
CA THR A 86 12.62 -3.23 3.27
C THR A 86 12.91 -4.72 3.00
N LEU A 87 11.87 -5.57 2.89
CA LEU A 87 12.07 -7.00 2.65
C LEU A 87 12.29 -7.30 1.16
N TYR A 88 13.55 -7.25 0.75
CA TYR A 88 14.03 -7.70 -0.56
C TYR A 88 14.82 -9.00 -0.43
N ALA A 89 15.05 -9.73 -1.52
CA ALA A 89 16.02 -10.82 -1.55
C ALA A 89 17.48 -10.30 -1.49
N GLY A 90 18.44 -11.20 -1.33
CA GLY A 90 19.87 -10.87 -1.39
C GLY A 90 20.35 -10.04 -0.19
N GLY A 91 21.43 -9.29 -0.41
CA GLY A 91 22.08 -8.47 0.60
C GLY A 91 22.93 -7.40 -0.08
N PRO A 92 23.72 -6.61 0.67
CA PRO A 92 24.59 -5.60 0.07
C PRO A 92 25.51 -6.19 -1.00
N TYR A 93 25.57 -5.54 -2.16
CA TYR A 93 26.38 -5.96 -3.32
C TYR A 93 26.84 -4.75 -4.14
N ASP A 94 27.97 -4.90 -4.83
CA ASP A 94 28.39 -3.97 -5.88
C ASP A 94 27.93 -4.50 -7.23
N SER A 95 27.17 -3.69 -7.96
CA SER A 95 26.63 -4.05 -9.27
C SER A 95 27.48 -3.56 -10.44
N ASN A 96 28.53 -2.79 -10.17
CA ASN A 96 29.37 -2.19 -11.21
C ASN A 96 30.15 -3.26 -11.98
N SER A 97 30.19 -3.12 -13.30
CA SER A 97 31.11 -3.91 -14.12
C SER A 97 32.51 -3.31 -14.04
N PRO A 98 33.53 -4.08 -13.61
CA PRO A 98 34.91 -3.59 -13.56
C PRO A 98 35.49 -3.32 -14.96
N ASP A 99 34.90 -3.93 -16.00
CA ASP A 99 35.34 -3.77 -17.38
C ASP A 99 34.79 -2.50 -18.05
N ALA A 100 33.79 -1.85 -17.43
CA ALA A 100 32.99 -0.84 -18.10
C ALA A 100 33.81 0.39 -18.55
N LEU A 101 34.68 0.87 -17.67
CA LEU A 101 35.52 2.05 -17.94
C LEU A 101 36.46 1.81 -19.13
N ALA A 102 37.06 0.63 -19.23
CA ALA A 102 37.99 0.28 -20.30
C ALA A 102 37.29 0.06 -21.65
N ALA A 103 36.06 -0.47 -21.64
CA ALA A 103 35.29 -0.74 -22.85
C ALA A 103 34.61 0.50 -23.45
N LEU A 104 34.26 1.50 -22.62
CA LEU A 104 33.48 2.67 -23.04
C LEU A 104 34.07 3.45 -24.24
N PRO A 105 35.38 3.71 -24.35
CA PRO A 105 35.95 4.39 -25.53
C PRO A 105 35.77 3.58 -26.82
N GLN A 106 35.89 2.26 -26.75
CA GLN A 106 35.75 1.36 -27.90
C GLN A 106 34.29 1.29 -28.37
N VAL A 107 33.34 1.18 -27.43
CA VAL A 107 31.90 1.25 -27.74
C VAL A 107 31.55 2.56 -28.46
N ARG A 108 32.05 3.70 -27.96
CA ARG A 108 31.86 5.01 -28.61
C ARG A 108 32.46 5.05 -30.03
N ALA A 109 33.67 4.53 -30.22
CA ALA A 109 34.32 4.47 -31.53
C ALA A 109 33.52 3.63 -32.54
N LEU A 110 32.97 2.49 -32.12
CA LEU A 110 32.10 1.65 -32.96
C LEU A 110 30.81 2.38 -33.36
N ILE A 111 30.17 3.10 -32.43
CA ILE A 111 28.99 3.93 -32.71
C ILE A 111 29.32 5.01 -33.76
N PHE A 112 30.41 5.75 -33.59
CA PHE A 112 30.81 6.81 -34.54
C PHE A 112 31.19 6.27 -35.92
N ALA A 113 31.66 5.03 -36.00
CA ALA A 113 31.92 4.33 -37.25
C ALA A 113 30.67 3.70 -37.89
N GLY A 114 29.49 3.83 -37.29
CA GLY A 114 28.24 3.22 -37.76
C GLY A 114 28.13 1.71 -37.53
N ARG A 115 29.02 1.13 -36.70
CA ARG A 115 29.10 -0.31 -36.40
C ARG A 115 28.24 -0.66 -35.19
N TYR A 116 26.93 -0.44 -35.29
CA TYR A 116 26.02 -0.50 -34.14
C TYR A 116 25.89 -1.90 -33.51
N ALA A 117 25.81 -2.96 -34.32
CA ALA A 117 25.69 -4.33 -33.80
C ALA A 117 26.93 -4.75 -32.97
N GLU A 118 28.12 -4.32 -33.40
CA GLU A 118 29.36 -4.58 -32.67
C GLU A 118 29.47 -3.73 -31.40
N ALA A 119 28.97 -2.48 -31.45
CA ALA A 119 28.89 -1.62 -30.29
C ALA A 119 27.94 -2.21 -29.21
N GLU A 120 26.77 -2.71 -29.63
CA GLU A 120 25.79 -3.37 -28.76
C GLU A 120 26.38 -4.63 -28.13
N GLN A 121 26.98 -5.53 -28.94
CA GLN A 121 27.61 -6.75 -28.43
C GLN A 121 28.71 -6.44 -27.38
N LEU A 122 29.53 -5.43 -27.63
CA LEU A 122 30.57 -5.01 -26.68
C LEU A 122 29.97 -4.38 -25.42
N ALA A 123 28.92 -3.55 -25.57
CA ALA A 123 28.21 -2.94 -24.46
C ALA A 123 27.56 -4.00 -23.56
N ASP A 124 26.87 -4.98 -24.14
CA ASP A 124 26.23 -6.08 -23.42
C ASP A 124 27.24 -6.90 -22.61
N ALA A 125 28.40 -7.17 -23.18
CA ALA A 125 29.43 -7.96 -22.53
C ALA A 125 30.17 -7.21 -21.39
N LYS A 126 30.31 -5.88 -21.50
CA LYS A 126 31.29 -5.12 -20.69
C LYS A 126 30.71 -3.95 -19.91
N LEU A 127 29.61 -3.34 -20.35
CA LEU A 127 29.03 -2.15 -19.72
C LEU A 127 27.85 -2.46 -18.79
N LEU A 128 27.19 -3.61 -18.94
CA LEU A 128 26.03 -3.97 -18.13
C LEU A 128 26.39 -4.34 -16.69
N SER A 129 25.43 -4.17 -15.78
CA SER A 129 25.57 -4.49 -14.36
C SER A 129 25.77 -5.99 -14.12
N ARG A 130 26.44 -6.32 -13.01
CA ARG A 130 26.65 -7.71 -12.58
C ARG A 130 26.20 -7.86 -11.12
N PRO A 131 25.08 -8.55 -10.83
CA PRO A 131 24.15 -9.17 -11.78
C PRO A 131 23.36 -8.14 -12.61
N LEU A 132 22.78 -8.62 -13.73
CA LEU A 132 21.93 -7.80 -14.61
C LEU A 132 20.59 -7.43 -13.95
N LYS A 133 20.11 -8.27 -13.04
CA LYS A 133 18.85 -8.08 -12.32
C LYS A 133 19.11 -7.46 -10.95
N GLN A 134 18.16 -6.64 -10.49
CA GLN A 134 18.12 -6.20 -9.09
C GLN A 134 17.50 -7.27 -8.21
N MET A 135 17.64 -7.12 -6.90
CA MET A 135 17.01 -8.03 -5.95
C MET A 135 15.48 -7.83 -5.96
N PRO A 136 14.68 -8.90 -6.02
CA PRO A 136 13.23 -8.79 -5.95
C PRO A 136 12.74 -8.33 -4.58
N TYR A 137 11.74 -7.45 -4.58
CA TYR A 137 10.90 -7.21 -3.41
C TYR A 137 10.06 -8.46 -3.10
N GLN A 138 9.86 -8.81 -1.83
CA GLN A 138 9.22 -10.07 -1.45
C GLN A 138 8.09 -9.91 -0.42
N PRO A 139 7.08 -10.79 -0.45
CA PRO A 139 6.08 -10.86 0.61
C PRO A 139 6.72 -11.24 1.95
N LEU A 140 6.16 -10.72 3.03
CA LEU A 140 6.49 -11.19 4.37
C LEU A 140 5.73 -12.49 4.71
N GLY A 141 4.54 -12.66 4.15
CA GLY A 141 3.66 -13.81 4.38
C GLY A 141 2.21 -13.39 4.50
N ASP A 142 1.41 -14.20 5.18
CA ASP A 142 -0.02 -14.04 5.37
C ASP A 142 -0.38 -14.18 6.85
N LEU A 143 -1.24 -13.28 7.34
CA LEU A 143 -2.02 -13.52 8.55
C LEU A 143 -3.28 -14.31 8.16
N LEU A 144 -3.46 -15.47 8.78
CA LEU A 144 -4.60 -16.35 8.56
C LEU A 144 -5.53 -16.29 9.77
N LEU A 145 -6.82 -16.01 9.53
CA LEU A 145 -7.85 -16.07 10.56
C LEU A 145 -8.93 -17.08 10.15
N ASP A 146 -8.93 -18.22 10.83
CA ASP A 146 -9.89 -19.30 10.58
C ASP A 146 -10.98 -19.30 11.64
N PHE A 147 -12.22 -19.07 11.22
CA PHE A 147 -13.40 -19.03 12.09
C PHE A 147 -14.08 -20.40 12.12
N ASP A 148 -14.65 -20.76 13.28
CA ASP A 148 -15.27 -22.08 13.46
C ASP A 148 -16.62 -22.25 12.78
N ARG A 149 -17.33 -21.14 12.61
CA ARG A 149 -18.71 -21.12 12.13
C ARG A 149 -18.91 -19.98 11.15
N ALA A 150 -19.56 -20.32 10.04
CA ALA A 150 -19.96 -19.42 8.97
C ALA A 150 -21.31 -19.91 8.40
N ASP A 151 -22.30 -20.10 9.28
CA ASP A 151 -23.64 -20.59 8.95
C ASP A 151 -24.62 -19.44 8.68
N GLY A 152 -25.51 -19.63 7.69
CA GLY A 152 -26.56 -18.66 7.39
C GLY A 152 -26.05 -17.28 6.95
N ILE A 153 -25.02 -17.26 6.10
CA ILE A 153 -24.38 -16.01 5.65
C ILE A 153 -25.34 -15.12 4.87
N SER A 154 -25.41 -13.85 5.25
CA SER A 154 -26.20 -12.81 4.59
C SER A 154 -25.60 -11.42 4.81
N ASP A 155 -26.13 -10.41 4.12
CA ASP A 155 -25.75 -9.00 4.28
C ASP A 155 -24.24 -8.72 4.17
N TYR A 156 -23.55 -9.49 3.31
CA TYR A 156 -22.11 -9.33 3.12
C TYR A 156 -21.79 -8.01 2.41
N ARG A 157 -20.78 -7.31 2.93
CA ARG A 157 -20.13 -6.17 2.29
C ARG A 157 -18.69 -6.07 2.76
N ARG A 158 -17.76 -5.86 1.82
CA ARG A 158 -16.41 -5.37 2.14
C ARG A 158 -16.15 -4.03 1.46
N GLN A 159 -15.40 -3.16 2.12
CA GLN A 159 -15.09 -1.85 1.61
C GLN A 159 -13.75 -1.33 2.10
N LEU A 160 -13.13 -0.44 1.33
CA LEU A 160 -12.03 0.41 1.73
C LEU A 160 -12.50 1.86 1.66
N ASP A 161 -12.51 2.52 2.81
CA ASP A 161 -12.84 3.94 2.90
C ASP A 161 -11.57 4.78 2.81
N LEU A 162 -11.45 5.56 1.74
CA LEU A 162 -10.24 6.33 1.43
C LEU A 162 -10.04 7.53 2.36
N ASP A 163 -11.12 8.06 2.94
CA ASP A 163 -11.03 9.18 3.90
C ASP A 163 -10.51 8.73 5.26
N THR A 164 -10.81 7.50 5.65
CA THR A 164 -10.38 6.93 6.93
C THR A 164 -9.16 6.02 6.81
N ALA A 165 -8.83 5.53 5.61
CA ALA A 165 -7.86 4.46 5.37
C ALA A 165 -8.16 3.21 6.21
N VAL A 166 -9.44 2.83 6.29
CA VAL A 166 -9.89 1.63 7.01
C VAL A 166 -10.61 0.70 6.04
N ALA A 167 -10.10 -0.52 5.92
CA ALA A 167 -10.80 -1.63 5.28
C ALA A 167 -11.80 -2.23 6.28
N THR A 168 -13.05 -2.39 5.87
CA THR A 168 -14.13 -2.93 6.70
C THR A 168 -14.83 -4.08 5.98
N THR A 169 -15.00 -5.22 6.67
CA THR A 169 -15.82 -6.34 6.21
C THR A 169 -16.97 -6.54 7.20
N THR A 170 -18.21 -6.58 6.72
CA THR A 170 -19.42 -6.82 7.52
C THR A 170 -20.24 -7.92 6.88
N PHE A 171 -20.80 -8.81 7.70
CA PHE A 171 -21.73 -9.85 7.28
C PHE A 171 -22.53 -10.37 8.47
N ARG A 172 -23.62 -11.08 8.21
CA ARG A 172 -24.32 -11.88 9.21
C ARG A 172 -23.89 -13.33 9.17
N SER A 173 -23.75 -13.96 10.33
CA SER A 173 -23.56 -15.41 10.50
C SER A 173 -24.29 -15.86 11.77
N GLY A 174 -25.04 -16.96 11.72
CA GLY A 174 -25.83 -17.43 12.86
C GLY A 174 -26.83 -16.39 13.40
N GLY A 175 -27.26 -15.44 12.55
CA GLY A 175 -28.10 -14.30 12.90
C GLY A 175 -27.41 -13.17 13.68
N ALA A 176 -26.11 -13.25 13.93
CA ALA A 176 -25.30 -12.18 14.54
C ALA A 176 -24.60 -11.34 13.46
N VAL A 177 -24.39 -10.05 13.70
CA VAL A 177 -23.61 -9.17 12.82
C VAL A 177 -22.15 -9.23 13.22
N HIS A 178 -21.32 -9.66 12.28
CA HIS A 178 -19.87 -9.65 12.41
C HIS A 178 -19.28 -8.46 11.66
N ARG A 179 -18.30 -7.81 12.28
CA ARG A 179 -17.57 -6.70 11.67
C ARG A 179 -16.07 -6.85 11.90
N ARG A 180 -15.31 -6.69 10.82
CA ARG A 180 -13.85 -6.65 10.81
C ARG A 180 -13.39 -5.30 10.34
N GLU A 181 -12.41 -4.72 11.01
CA GLU A 181 -11.82 -3.43 10.68
C GLU A 181 -10.30 -3.58 10.63
N VAL A 182 -9.68 -3.17 9.52
CA VAL A 182 -8.24 -3.29 9.29
C VAL A 182 -7.69 -1.95 8.85
N PHE A 183 -6.62 -1.49 9.51
CA PHE A 183 -5.85 -0.33 9.09
C PHE A 183 -4.39 -0.47 9.51
N VAL A 184 -3.51 0.37 8.96
CA VAL A 184 -2.09 0.40 9.30
C VAL A 184 -1.74 1.77 9.87
N SER A 185 -1.44 1.82 11.17
CA SER A 185 -1.16 3.08 11.85
C SER A 185 0.28 3.52 11.61
N ALA A 186 0.48 4.71 11.05
CA ALA A 186 1.81 5.33 10.96
C ALA A 186 2.34 5.75 12.34
N GLN A 187 1.47 6.17 13.26
CA GLN A 187 1.87 6.61 14.60
C GLN A 187 2.23 5.45 15.52
N ALA A 188 1.42 4.37 15.50
CA ALA A 188 1.67 3.18 16.30
C ALA A 188 2.61 2.17 15.62
N GLN A 189 2.97 2.40 14.34
CA GLN A 189 3.86 1.55 13.53
C GLN A 189 3.44 0.07 13.48
N CYS A 190 2.12 -0.18 13.45
CA CYS A 190 1.54 -1.52 13.44
C CYS A 190 0.30 -1.60 12.54
N ILE A 191 0.02 -2.81 12.05
CA ILE A 191 -1.26 -3.18 11.46
C ILE A 191 -2.21 -3.51 12.62
N VAL A 192 -3.43 -2.99 12.55
CA VAL A 192 -4.48 -3.22 13.55
C VAL A 192 -5.62 -3.95 12.88
N VAL A 193 -6.01 -5.09 13.43
CA VAL A 193 -7.18 -5.88 13.00
C VAL A 193 -8.14 -5.98 14.16
N ARG A 194 -9.33 -5.39 14.05
CA ARG A 194 -10.41 -5.59 15.02
C ARG A 194 -11.43 -6.55 14.49
N LEU A 195 -11.80 -7.52 15.31
CA LEU A 195 -12.90 -8.45 15.13
C LEU A 195 -13.95 -8.12 16.19
N SER A 196 -15.19 -7.89 15.76
CA SER A 196 -16.32 -7.58 16.64
C SER A 196 -17.57 -8.34 16.20
N CYS A 197 -18.44 -8.62 17.17
CA CYS A 197 -19.75 -9.24 16.97
C CYS A 197 -20.79 -8.50 17.81
N ASP A 198 -22.02 -8.39 17.34
CA ASP A 198 -23.14 -7.79 18.08
C ASP A 198 -23.72 -8.71 19.17
N ARG A 199 -23.15 -9.92 19.34
CA ARG A 199 -23.46 -10.85 20.43
C ARG A 199 -22.23 -11.12 21.29
N PRO A 200 -22.36 -11.05 22.63
CA PRO A 200 -21.30 -11.48 23.54
C PRO A 200 -20.84 -12.90 23.26
N GLY A 201 -19.55 -13.14 23.38
CA GLY A 201 -18.92 -14.42 23.06
C GLY A 201 -19.06 -14.87 21.61
N GLY A 202 -19.38 -13.96 20.69
CA GLY A 202 -19.64 -14.26 19.29
C GLY A 202 -18.40 -14.52 18.43
N ILE A 203 -17.19 -14.44 19.00
CA ILE A 203 -15.94 -14.56 18.24
C ILE A 203 -15.14 -15.78 18.72
N SER A 204 -15.04 -16.79 17.86
CA SER A 204 -14.10 -17.90 18.01
C SER A 204 -13.25 -18.02 16.75
N VAL A 205 -11.93 -17.86 16.90
CA VAL A 205 -10.99 -17.74 15.78
C VAL A 205 -9.67 -18.42 16.09
N ARG A 206 -9.09 -19.08 15.09
CA ARG A 206 -7.68 -19.49 15.11
C ARG A 206 -6.87 -18.47 14.32
N VAL A 207 -5.78 -18.02 14.91
CA VAL A 207 -4.84 -17.08 14.30
C VAL A 207 -3.56 -17.83 13.96
N GLY A 208 -3.12 -17.74 12.71
CA GLY A 208 -1.89 -18.34 12.22
C GLY A 208 -1.12 -17.41 11.29
N ILE A 209 0.12 -17.78 11.03
CA ILE A 209 0.98 -17.13 10.03
C ILE A 209 1.35 -18.21 9.02
N ASP A 210 1.29 -17.87 7.74
CA ASP A 210 1.87 -18.68 6.66
C ASP A 210 2.82 -17.80 5.84
N SER A 211 3.91 -18.36 5.32
CA SER A 211 4.87 -17.56 4.56
C SER A 211 5.73 -18.42 3.65
N PRO A 212 6.02 -17.94 2.43
CA PRO A 212 7.04 -18.55 1.57
C PRO A 212 8.47 -18.23 2.02
N GLN A 213 8.67 -17.35 3.01
CA GLN A 213 9.98 -17.01 3.55
C GLN A 213 10.53 -18.15 4.42
N THR A 214 11.86 -18.30 4.44
CA THR A 214 12.50 -19.27 5.35
C THR A 214 12.54 -18.71 6.77
N GLY A 215 11.80 -19.34 7.68
CA GLY A 215 11.75 -18.93 9.07
C GLY A 215 10.96 -19.92 9.94
N GLU A 216 10.78 -19.54 11.21
CA GLU A 216 10.04 -20.32 12.19
C GLU A 216 8.96 -19.47 12.85
N VAL A 217 7.78 -20.06 13.01
CA VAL A 217 6.68 -19.49 13.80
C VAL A 217 6.71 -20.10 15.20
N THR A 218 6.89 -19.25 16.19
CA THR A 218 6.87 -19.61 17.61
C THR A 218 5.80 -18.80 18.32
N ALA A 219 5.37 -19.26 19.50
CA ALA A 219 4.56 -18.42 20.36
C ALA A 219 5.43 -17.66 21.35
N GLU A 220 5.09 -16.41 21.59
CA GLU A 220 5.84 -15.51 22.45
C GLU A 220 4.87 -14.58 23.18
N GLN A 221 4.93 -14.54 24.52
CA GLN A 221 4.20 -13.56 25.37
C GLN A 221 2.70 -13.44 25.06
N GLY A 222 2.01 -14.58 24.82
CA GLY A 222 0.58 -14.59 24.48
C GLY A 222 0.27 -14.22 23.02
N GLY A 223 1.29 -14.10 22.18
CA GLY A 223 1.21 -13.83 20.75
C GLY A 223 1.96 -14.86 19.90
N LEU A 224 2.16 -14.53 18.61
CA LEU A 224 3.02 -15.27 17.69
C LEU A 224 4.21 -14.41 17.27
N LEU A 225 5.35 -15.07 17.05
CA LEU A 225 6.54 -14.52 16.44
C LEU A 225 6.91 -15.40 15.24
N PHE A 226 6.89 -14.82 14.05
CA PHE A 226 7.53 -15.38 12.87
C PHE A 226 8.86 -14.68 12.65
N SER A 227 9.97 -15.41 12.62
CA SER A 227 11.30 -14.83 12.38
C SER A 227 12.14 -15.71 11.47
N GLY A 228 13.01 -15.09 10.68
CA GLY A 228 13.73 -15.80 9.64
C GLY A 228 14.71 -14.92 8.88
N ARG A 229 15.08 -15.40 7.68
CA ARG A 229 16.03 -14.73 6.78
C ARG A 229 15.49 -14.77 5.35
N ASN A 230 15.75 -13.71 4.60
CA ASN A 230 15.40 -13.64 3.19
C ASN A 230 16.21 -14.63 2.32
N GLY A 231 15.73 -14.89 1.11
CA GLY A 231 16.41 -15.77 0.15
C GLY A 231 17.53 -15.08 -0.64
N SER A 232 18.44 -15.89 -1.20
CA SER A 232 19.44 -15.44 -2.19
C SER A 232 18.82 -15.24 -3.57
N PHE A 233 19.38 -14.35 -4.39
CA PHE A 233 18.93 -14.13 -5.76
C PHE A 233 20.08 -13.70 -6.68
N ALA A 234 20.10 -14.23 -7.91
CA ALA A 234 21.11 -13.91 -8.93
C ALA A 234 22.57 -13.95 -8.44
N GLY A 235 22.91 -14.92 -7.58
CA GLY A 235 24.25 -15.10 -7.02
C GLY A 235 24.56 -14.21 -5.81
N ILE A 236 23.65 -13.34 -5.39
CA ILE A 236 23.77 -12.53 -4.18
C ILE A 236 23.12 -13.25 -3.01
N GLU A 237 23.89 -13.49 -1.94
CA GLU A 237 23.44 -14.16 -0.73
C GLU A 237 22.37 -13.32 0.00
N GLY A 238 21.25 -13.95 0.39
CA GLY A 238 20.24 -13.33 1.26
C GLY A 238 20.86 -12.97 2.61
N LYS A 239 20.90 -11.70 3.05
CA LYS A 239 21.52 -11.28 4.33
C LYS A 239 20.56 -10.57 5.30
N LEU A 240 19.32 -10.34 4.92
CA LEU A 240 18.32 -9.68 5.77
C LEU A 240 17.65 -10.69 6.69
N ARG A 241 17.67 -10.41 7.99
CA ARG A 241 16.80 -11.07 8.96
C ARG A 241 15.48 -10.30 9.03
N PHE A 242 14.40 -10.98 9.36
CA PHE A 242 13.11 -10.34 9.60
C PHE A 242 12.44 -10.89 10.85
N ALA A 243 11.50 -10.12 11.38
CA ALA A 243 10.57 -10.54 12.42
C ALA A 243 9.18 -9.97 12.14
N LEU A 244 8.15 -10.79 12.36
CA LEU A 244 6.75 -10.44 12.37
C LEU A 244 6.16 -10.90 13.71
N ARG A 245 5.58 -9.99 14.48
CA ARG A 245 4.87 -10.30 15.71
C ARG A 245 3.38 -10.05 15.58
N VAL A 246 2.58 -10.93 16.17
CA VAL A 246 1.12 -10.81 16.28
C VAL A 246 0.75 -10.87 17.75
N LEU A 247 0.17 -9.80 18.28
CA LEU A 247 -0.26 -9.71 19.67
C LEU A 247 -1.77 -9.52 19.75
N PRO A 248 -2.53 -10.49 20.29
CA PRO A 248 -3.96 -10.32 20.54
C PRO A 248 -4.23 -9.56 21.85
N GLN A 249 -5.15 -8.60 21.79
CA GLN A 249 -5.86 -8.03 22.93
C GLN A 249 -7.29 -8.57 22.89
N VAL A 250 -7.66 -9.39 23.88
CA VAL A 250 -8.91 -10.14 23.90
C VAL A 250 -9.82 -9.61 25.01
N ARG A 251 -11.06 -9.24 24.66
CA ARG A 251 -12.11 -8.88 25.63
C ARG A 251 -13.16 -9.99 25.65
N GLY A 252 -13.40 -10.55 26.83
CA GLY A 252 -14.25 -11.73 26.99
C GLY A 252 -13.59 -12.99 26.42
N GLY A 253 -14.12 -14.17 26.76
CA GLY A 253 -13.61 -15.43 26.22
C GLY A 253 -12.26 -15.89 26.76
N LYS A 254 -11.62 -16.80 26.04
CA LYS A 254 -10.35 -17.44 26.43
C LYS A 254 -9.36 -17.48 25.28
N LEU A 255 -8.13 -17.04 25.54
CA LEU A 255 -6.98 -17.24 24.67
C LEU A 255 -6.22 -18.50 25.09
N SER A 256 -5.87 -19.32 24.12
CA SER A 256 -5.01 -20.48 24.29
C SER A 256 -4.05 -20.61 23.10
N GLN A 257 -2.97 -21.35 23.28
CA GLN A 257 -2.00 -21.62 22.23
C GLN A 257 -2.08 -23.10 21.84
N VAL A 258 -2.05 -23.37 20.55
CA VAL A 258 -1.97 -24.71 19.99
C VAL A 258 -0.82 -24.74 18.99
N ARG A 259 0.35 -25.24 19.43
CA ARG A 259 1.60 -25.24 18.65
C ARG A 259 2.00 -23.83 18.18
N ASP A 260 2.03 -23.61 16.87
CA ASP A 260 2.37 -22.41 16.11
C ASP A 260 1.16 -21.49 15.84
N ARG A 261 0.01 -21.78 16.47
CA ARG A 261 -1.23 -21.01 16.29
C ARG A 261 -1.82 -20.56 17.62
N LEU A 262 -2.54 -19.45 17.58
CA LEU A 262 -3.37 -19.00 18.69
C LEU A 262 -4.81 -19.43 18.47
N ARG A 263 -5.49 -19.76 19.55
CA ARG A 263 -6.91 -20.06 19.57
C ARG A 263 -7.60 -19.13 20.55
N ILE A 264 -8.57 -18.37 20.06
CA ILE A 264 -9.43 -17.50 20.86
C ILE A 264 -10.84 -18.08 20.80
N ASP A 265 -11.42 -18.35 21.96
CA ASP A 265 -12.74 -18.95 22.13
C ASP A 265 -13.71 -17.96 22.79
N ALA A 266 -14.88 -17.78 22.16
CA ALA A 266 -16.01 -17.05 22.71
C ALA A 266 -15.65 -15.66 23.27
N ALA A 267 -14.90 -14.87 22.50
CA ALA A 267 -14.59 -13.48 22.81
C ALA A 267 -15.71 -12.53 22.37
N ASP A 268 -15.84 -11.41 23.06
CA ASP A 268 -16.73 -10.29 22.67
C ASP A 268 -16.06 -9.42 21.59
N GLU A 269 -14.74 -9.26 21.72
CA GLU A 269 -13.92 -8.49 20.79
C GLU A 269 -12.48 -9.00 20.82
N VAL A 270 -11.85 -9.01 19.65
CA VAL A 270 -10.43 -9.30 19.50
C VAL A 270 -9.79 -8.18 18.70
N VAL A 271 -8.71 -7.60 19.22
CA VAL A 271 -7.86 -6.66 18.49
C VAL A 271 -6.50 -7.31 18.32
N LEU A 272 -6.07 -7.56 17.08
CA LEU A 272 -4.75 -8.05 16.76
C LEU A 272 -3.87 -6.86 16.38
N LEU A 273 -2.72 -6.74 17.05
CA LEU A 273 -1.68 -5.78 16.73
C LEU A 273 -0.53 -6.53 16.05
N LEU A 274 -0.16 -6.13 14.83
CA LEU A 274 0.93 -6.74 14.10
C LEU A 274 2.04 -5.74 13.84
N SER A 275 3.27 -6.12 14.13
CA SER A 275 4.46 -5.34 13.80
C SER A 275 5.46 -6.23 13.08
N ALA A 276 5.98 -5.75 11.96
CA ALA A 276 7.11 -6.37 11.27
C ALA A 276 8.29 -5.40 11.17
N ALA A 277 9.49 -5.95 11.00
CA ALA A 277 10.70 -5.21 10.66
C ALA A 277 11.73 -6.17 10.04
N THR A 278 12.69 -5.63 9.29
CA THR A 278 13.91 -6.35 8.88
C THR A 278 15.13 -5.85 9.65
N SER A 279 16.28 -6.49 9.42
CA SER A 279 17.58 -6.02 9.91
C SER A 279 18.18 -4.90 9.03
N TYR A 280 17.47 -4.42 8.02
CA TYR A 280 17.90 -3.30 7.19
C TYR A 280 18.05 -2.02 8.02
N GLN A 281 19.17 -1.34 7.83
CA GLN A 281 19.40 0.02 8.33
C GLN A 281 19.75 0.98 7.19
N ARG A 282 20.47 0.46 6.19
CA ARG A 282 20.99 1.21 5.04
C ARG A 282 21.35 0.24 3.92
N PHE A 283 21.62 0.77 2.72
CA PHE A 283 21.96 -0.06 1.56
C PHE A 283 23.18 -0.98 1.76
N ASP A 284 24.10 -0.60 2.66
CA ASP A 284 25.32 -1.33 3.02
C ASP A 284 25.33 -1.88 4.46
N ALA A 285 24.23 -1.72 5.21
CA ALA A 285 24.13 -2.12 6.61
C ALA A 285 22.82 -2.88 6.88
N VAL A 286 22.96 -4.17 7.19
CA VAL A 286 21.85 -5.14 7.37
C VAL A 286 21.92 -5.90 8.70
N ASP A 287 22.58 -5.30 9.69
CA ASP A 287 22.87 -5.85 11.02
C ASP A 287 21.90 -5.40 12.11
N GLY A 288 20.84 -4.65 11.77
CA GLY A 288 19.81 -4.22 12.71
C GLY A 288 19.11 -5.38 13.44
N ASP A 289 18.38 -5.04 14.50
CA ASP A 289 17.67 -6.01 15.33
C ASP A 289 16.15 -5.94 15.10
N PRO A 290 15.60 -6.75 14.16
CA PRO A 290 14.16 -6.79 13.91
C PRO A 290 13.37 -7.34 15.11
N LEU A 291 13.99 -8.18 15.94
CA LEU A 291 13.34 -8.72 17.14
C LEU A 291 13.16 -7.63 18.19
N ALA A 292 14.20 -6.85 18.50
CA ALA A 292 14.06 -5.75 19.45
C ALA A 292 13.09 -4.67 18.93
N SER A 293 13.17 -4.34 17.64
CA SER A 293 12.36 -3.29 17.01
C SER A 293 10.86 -3.59 17.06
N THR A 294 10.46 -4.80 16.63
CA THR A 294 9.03 -5.18 16.64
C THR A 294 8.49 -5.38 18.06
N ALA A 295 9.30 -5.88 19.00
CA ALA A 295 8.91 -5.97 20.42
C ALA A 295 8.70 -4.58 21.04
N ALA A 296 9.60 -3.63 20.77
CA ALA A 296 9.47 -2.25 21.26
C ALA A 296 8.24 -1.55 20.69
N CYS A 297 7.94 -1.78 19.41
CA CYS A 297 6.75 -1.26 18.75
C CYS A 297 5.46 -1.77 19.41
N LEU A 298 5.31 -3.10 19.53
CA LEU A 298 4.10 -3.67 20.13
C LEU A 298 3.95 -3.34 21.62
N ARG A 299 5.04 -3.23 22.40
CA ARG A 299 4.96 -2.76 23.79
C ARG A 299 4.37 -1.36 23.93
N LYS A 300 4.56 -0.48 22.94
CA LYS A 300 3.95 0.85 22.92
C LYS A 300 2.49 0.77 22.48
N ALA A 301 2.22 0.09 21.37
CA ALA A 301 0.86 -0.04 20.81
C ALA A 301 -0.11 -0.76 21.77
N ALA A 302 0.36 -1.79 22.49
CA ALA A 302 -0.46 -2.58 23.41
C ALA A 302 -0.97 -1.81 24.64
N LYS A 303 -0.44 -0.61 24.90
CA LYS A 303 -0.94 0.28 25.96
C LYS A 303 -2.18 1.08 25.54
N LEU A 304 -2.51 1.05 24.26
CA LEU A 304 -3.65 1.76 23.69
C LEU A 304 -4.79 0.77 23.45
N ASP A 305 -6.02 1.26 23.62
CA ASP A 305 -7.21 0.57 23.19
C ASP A 305 -7.49 0.86 21.70
N PHE A 306 -8.40 0.09 21.10
CA PHE A 306 -8.78 0.29 19.70
C PHE A 306 -9.27 1.71 19.39
N PRO A 307 -10.15 2.34 20.21
CA PRO A 307 -10.55 3.72 19.98
C PRO A 307 -9.37 4.70 19.95
N ALA A 308 -8.36 4.55 20.81
CA ALA A 308 -7.17 5.39 20.80
C ALA A 308 -6.31 5.16 19.56
N LEU A 309 -6.07 3.90 19.18
CA LEU A 309 -5.35 3.55 17.95
C LEU A 309 -6.04 4.11 16.70
N LEU A 310 -7.36 3.99 16.63
CA LEU A 310 -8.15 4.49 15.51
C LEU A 310 -8.13 6.03 15.46
N ARG A 311 -8.31 6.73 16.58
CA ARG A 311 -8.21 8.20 16.60
C ARG A 311 -6.85 8.71 16.12
N ALA A 312 -5.78 8.08 16.60
CA ALA A 312 -4.41 8.38 16.19
C ALA A 312 -4.20 8.19 14.68
N HIS A 313 -4.66 7.05 14.16
CA HIS A 313 -4.64 6.72 12.74
C HIS A 313 -5.41 7.74 11.88
N LEU A 314 -6.67 8.01 12.24
CA LEU A 314 -7.52 8.94 11.50
C LEU A 314 -6.91 10.34 11.46
N ALA A 315 -6.40 10.83 12.59
CA ALA A 315 -5.77 12.15 12.67
C ALA A 315 -4.53 12.26 11.76
N ASP A 316 -3.71 11.20 11.68
CA ASP A 316 -2.55 11.18 10.78
C ASP A 316 -2.95 11.16 9.31
N HIS A 317 -3.82 10.22 8.93
CA HIS A 317 -4.21 10.00 7.54
C HIS A 317 -5.00 11.19 6.99
N GLN A 318 -6.02 11.65 7.72
CA GLN A 318 -6.89 12.74 7.25
C GLN A 318 -6.16 14.08 7.14
N ARG A 319 -5.08 14.29 7.91
CA ARG A 319 -4.22 15.48 7.76
C ARG A 319 -3.57 15.57 6.37
N LEU A 320 -3.30 14.44 5.73
CA LEU A 320 -2.79 14.36 4.36
C LEU A 320 -3.94 14.25 3.35
N PHE A 321 -4.84 13.30 3.57
CA PHE A 321 -5.88 12.96 2.60
C PHE A 321 -6.87 14.11 2.38
N ARG A 322 -7.33 14.80 3.43
CA ARG A 322 -8.36 15.85 3.29
C ARG A 322 -7.84 17.19 2.75
N ARG A 323 -6.57 17.30 2.37
CA ARG A 323 -6.00 18.53 1.76
C ARG A 323 -6.57 18.83 0.36
N VAL A 324 -7.00 17.79 -0.36
CA VAL A 324 -7.58 17.91 -1.70
C VAL A 324 -8.94 17.23 -1.70
N ALA A 325 -9.95 17.95 -2.14
CA ALA A 325 -11.28 17.44 -2.45
C ALA A 325 -11.55 17.64 -3.95
N ILE A 326 -12.22 16.67 -4.55
CA ILE A 326 -12.63 16.71 -5.95
C ILE A 326 -14.06 16.20 -6.03
N ASP A 327 -14.93 16.96 -6.68
CA ASP A 327 -16.31 16.60 -6.96
C ASP A 327 -16.57 16.85 -8.45
N LEU A 328 -16.87 15.78 -9.18
CA LEU A 328 -17.17 15.83 -10.60
C LEU A 328 -18.66 15.57 -10.87
N GLY A 329 -19.49 15.55 -9.82
CA GLY A 329 -20.89 15.17 -9.85
C GLY A 329 -21.12 13.68 -9.56
N SER A 330 -22.37 13.33 -9.28
CA SER A 330 -22.82 11.96 -9.00
C SER A 330 -23.87 11.51 -10.00
N SER A 331 -24.13 10.20 -10.03
CA SER A 331 -25.17 9.57 -10.84
C SER A 331 -25.73 8.35 -10.11
N ALA A 332 -26.72 7.67 -10.70
CA ALA A 332 -27.23 6.41 -10.16
C ALA A 332 -26.15 5.32 -10.04
N ALA A 333 -25.06 5.41 -10.82
CA ALA A 333 -23.96 4.46 -10.77
C ALA A 333 -23.22 4.45 -9.42
N THR A 334 -23.29 5.53 -8.63
CA THR A 334 -22.63 5.58 -7.30
C THR A 334 -23.23 4.59 -6.29
N GLN A 335 -24.39 4.02 -6.58
CA GLN A 335 -25.04 2.99 -5.75
C GLN A 335 -24.57 1.57 -6.12
N LEU A 336 -23.77 1.41 -7.15
CA LEU A 336 -23.23 0.12 -7.58
C LEU A 336 -21.91 -0.21 -6.87
N PRO A 337 -21.60 -1.51 -6.68
CA PRO A 337 -20.27 -1.98 -6.32
C PRO A 337 -19.19 -1.47 -7.26
N THR A 338 -17.97 -1.33 -6.76
CA THR A 338 -16.87 -0.67 -7.50
C THR A 338 -16.45 -1.44 -8.74
N ASP A 339 -16.46 -2.76 -8.68
CA ASP A 339 -16.27 -3.68 -9.81
C ASP A 339 -17.31 -3.47 -10.91
N GLU A 340 -18.60 -3.37 -10.55
CA GLU A 340 -19.67 -3.08 -11.52
C GLU A 340 -19.51 -1.68 -12.14
N ARG A 341 -19.08 -0.68 -11.35
CA ARG A 341 -18.81 0.68 -11.84
C ARG A 341 -17.67 0.69 -12.85
N VAL A 342 -16.58 -0.01 -12.56
CA VAL A 342 -15.43 -0.12 -13.48
C VAL A 342 -15.83 -0.83 -14.77
N GLN A 343 -16.57 -1.94 -14.68
CA GLN A 343 -17.03 -2.69 -15.85
C GLN A 343 -17.88 -1.84 -16.80
N ARG A 344 -18.76 -0.99 -16.25
CA ARG A 344 -19.68 -0.15 -17.03
C ARG A 344 -19.14 1.23 -17.38
N PHE A 345 -17.92 1.60 -16.94
CA PHE A 345 -17.43 2.97 -17.08
C PHE A 345 -17.38 3.47 -18.53
N ALA A 346 -17.10 2.58 -19.49
CA ALA A 346 -17.07 2.91 -20.92
C ALA A 346 -18.46 3.31 -21.48
N GLU A 347 -19.55 2.94 -20.80
CA GLU A 347 -20.92 3.34 -21.15
C GLU A 347 -21.22 4.81 -20.75
N GLY A 348 -20.32 5.45 -19.99
CA GLY A 348 -20.42 6.83 -19.54
C GLY A 348 -21.20 7.00 -18.23
N ASN A 349 -21.50 8.26 -17.87
CA ASN A 349 -22.35 8.65 -16.75
C ASN A 349 -21.88 8.25 -15.32
N ASP A 350 -20.59 8.03 -15.07
CA ASP A 350 -20.06 7.89 -13.71
C ASP A 350 -18.85 8.83 -13.44
N PRO A 351 -19.06 10.15 -13.43
CA PRO A 351 -17.99 11.10 -13.13
C PRO A 351 -17.43 10.95 -11.70
N ALA A 352 -18.24 10.44 -10.77
CA ALA A 352 -17.80 10.11 -9.43
C ALA A 352 -16.75 8.99 -9.40
N LEU A 353 -16.68 8.10 -10.40
CA LEU A 353 -15.64 7.08 -10.47
C LEU A 353 -14.29 7.70 -10.85
N ALA A 354 -14.28 8.70 -11.73
CA ALA A 354 -13.07 9.45 -12.04
C ALA A 354 -12.55 10.22 -10.82
N ALA A 355 -13.45 10.84 -10.03
CA ALA A 355 -13.11 11.47 -8.76
C ALA A 355 -12.56 10.45 -7.74
N LEU A 356 -13.19 9.27 -7.63
CA LEU A 356 -12.72 8.18 -6.78
C LEU A 356 -11.33 7.69 -7.20
N TYR A 357 -11.10 7.48 -8.50
CA TYR A 357 -9.82 7.03 -9.04
C TYR A 357 -8.69 8.02 -8.77
N HIS A 358 -8.96 9.32 -8.94
CA HIS A 358 -8.02 10.38 -8.56
C HIS A 358 -7.67 10.32 -7.07
N GLN A 359 -8.67 10.22 -6.20
CA GLN A 359 -8.45 10.11 -4.76
C GLN A 359 -7.75 8.81 -4.37
N TYR A 360 -7.96 7.73 -5.12
CA TYR A 360 -7.29 6.46 -4.90
C TYR A 360 -5.79 6.56 -5.20
N GLY A 361 -5.38 7.30 -6.23
CA GLY A 361 -3.96 7.60 -6.48
C GLY A 361 -3.29 8.33 -5.31
N ARG A 362 -3.97 9.33 -4.74
CA ARG A 362 -3.50 10.04 -3.53
C ARG A 362 -3.41 9.10 -2.32
N TYR A 363 -4.44 8.28 -2.11
CA TYR A 363 -4.47 7.28 -1.06
C TYR A 363 -3.29 6.31 -1.15
N LEU A 364 -3.04 5.74 -2.34
CA LEU A 364 -1.95 4.78 -2.54
C LEU A 364 -0.58 5.39 -2.23
N LEU A 365 -0.34 6.65 -2.64
CA LEU A 365 0.92 7.33 -2.31
C LEU A 365 1.07 7.55 -0.80
N ILE A 366 0.02 8.03 -0.10
CA ILE A 366 0.03 8.17 1.37
C ILE A 366 0.33 6.83 2.05
N CYS A 367 -0.22 5.73 1.52
CA CYS A 367 -0.07 4.41 2.13
C CYS A 367 1.22 3.68 1.76
N SER A 368 2.00 4.15 0.78
CA SER A 368 3.22 3.49 0.28
C SER A 368 4.48 4.34 0.32
N SER A 369 4.40 5.65 0.57
CA SER A 369 5.57 6.52 0.68
C SER A 369 5.35 7.59 1.75
N ARG A 370 6.04 7.44 2.90
CA ARG A 370 5.94 8.35 4.04
C ARG A 370 7.35 8.71 4.53
N PRO A 371 7.57 9.91 5.09
CA PRO A 371 8.83 10.29 5.72
C PRO A 371 9.48 9.16 6.54
N GLY A 372 10.74 8.84 6.22
CA GLY A 372 11.50 7.77 6.87
C GLY A 372 11.20 6.33 6.42
N THR A 373 10.38 6.10 5.38
CA THR A 373 10.19 4.78 4.75
C THR A 373 11.05 4.62 3.50
N GLN A 374 10.92 3.50 2.78
CA GLN A 374 11.40 3.39 1.40
C GLN A 374 10.46 4.10 0.42
N PRO A 375 10.97 4.49 -0.77
CA PRO A 375 10.13 4.98 -1.84
C PRO A 375 9.14 3.91 -2.34
N ALA A 376 8.06 4.36 -2.97
CA ALA A 376 7.09 3.47 -3.60
C ALA A 376 7.73 2.75 -4.80
N ASN A 377 7.80 1.42 -4.76
CA ASN A 377 8.33 0.61 -5.87
C ASN A 377 7.26 0.40 -6.97
N LEU A 378 7.51 -0.49 -7.95
CA LEU A 378 6.55 -0.77 -9.04
C LEU A 378 5.15 -1.20 -8.57
N GLN A 379 5.03 -1.72 -7.35
CA GLN A 379 3.75 -2.11 -6.75
C GLN A 379 3.45 -1.33 -5.46
N GLY A 380 4.07 -0.16 -5.27
CA GLY A 380 4.01 0.62 -4.04
C GLY A 380 4.76 -0.10 -2.92
N ILE A 381 4.02 -0.85 -2.09
CA ILE A 381 4.54 -1.76 -1.06
C ILE A 381 3.77 -3.09 -1.01
N TRP A 382 2.92 -3.39 -1.99
CA TRP A 382 2.04 -4.56 -1.96
C TRP A 382 2.48 -5.60 -2.99
N ASN A 383 2.91 -6.77 -2.54
CA ASN A 383 3.38 -7.85 -3.40
C ASN A 383 3.25 -9.21 -2.70
N ASP A 384 2.63 -10.20 -3.35
CA ASP A 384 2.47 -11.58 -2.88
C ASP A 384 3.42 -12.60 -3.53
N LEU A 385 4.31 -12.16 -4.44
CA LEU A 385 5.20 -13.04 -5.19
C LEU A 385 6.64 -12.96 -4.68
N MET A 386 7.29 -14.12 -4.50
CA MET A 386 8.74 -14.17 -4.18
C MET A 386 9.63 -13.70 -5.33
N GLN A 387 9.12 -13.74 -6.56
CA GLN A 387 9.76 -13.26 -7.79
C GLN A 387 8.73 -12.48 -8.63
N PRO A 388 8.41 -11.24 -8.23
CA PRO A 388 7.38 -10.45 -8.92
C PRO A 388 7.85 -10.00 -10.30
N PRO A 389 6.91 -9.61 -11.19
CA PRO A 389 7.23 -9.00 -12.47
C PRO A 389 8.21 -7.83 -12.32
N TRP A 390 9.27 -7.86 -13.12
CA TRP A 390 10.38 -6.88 -13.07
C TRP A 390 10.93 -6.66 -11.65
N GLU A 391 10.94 -7.73 -10.84
CA GLU A 391 11.47 -7.74 -9.48
C GLU A 391 10.76 -6.76 -8.53
N SER A 392 9.65 -6.15 -8.95
CA SER A 392 8.97 -5.08 -8.21
C SER A 392 9.97 -4.03 -7.69
N LYS A 393 10.99 -3.75 -8.51
CA LYS A 393 12.11 -2.87 -8.19
C LYS A 393 11.77 -1.41 -8.47
N TYR A 394 12.78 -0.55 -8.39
CA TYR A 394 12.71 0.82 -8.91
C TYR A 394 13.16 0.84 -10.37
N THR A 395 12.21 0.89 -11.30
CA THR A 395 12.50 1.13 -12.72
C THR A 395 12.53 2.65 -12.96
N ILE A 396 13.70 3.18 -13.29
CA ILE A 396 14.04 4.62 -13.26
C ILE A 396 14.23 5.22 -14.66
N ASN A 397 13.36 4.84 -15.58
CA ASN A 397 13.30 5.43 -16.92
C ASN A 397 11.89 5.92 -17.27
N ILE A 398 10.94 5.82 -16.34
CA ILE A 398 9.57 6.32 -16.42
C ILE A 398 8.79 5.98 -15.14
N ASN A 399 8.90 4.75 -14.62
CA ASN A 399 7.96 4.20 -13.64
C ASN A 399 8.10 4.85 -12.26
N THR A 400 9.32 4.86 -11.72
CA THR A 400 9.57 5.45 -10.39
C THR A 400 9.27 6.93 -10.44
N GLU A 401 9.64 7.63 -11.51
CA GLU A 401 9.31 9.03 -11.71
C GLU A 401 7.78 9.25 -11.73
N MET A 402 7.04 8.39 -12.44
CA MET A 402 5.59 8.44 -12.53
C MET A 402 4.88 8.24 -11.18
N ASN A 403 5.41 7.36 -10.31
CA ASN A 403 4.88 7.18 -8.96
C ASN A 403 4.80 8.51 -8.19
N TYR A 404 5.72 9.44 -8.47
CA TYR A 404 5.84 10.71 -7.76
C TYR A 404 5.30 11.93 -8.52
N TRP A 405 4.88 11.81 -9.78
CA TRP A 405 4.18 12.89 -10.49
C TRP A 405 2.99 13.49 -9.73
N PRO A 406 2.12 12.70 -9.06
CA PRO A 406 0.98 13.29 -8.37
C PRO A 406 1.36 14.01 -7.07
N SER A 407 2.54 13.79 -6.49
CA SER A 407 2.88 14.22 -5.12
C SER A 407 2.64 15.72 -4.86
N GLU A 408 3.40 16.59 -5.54
CA GLU A 408 3.34 18.04 -5.38
C GLU A 408 1.98 18.61 -5.81
N ALA A 409 1.50 18.19 -6.98
CA ALA A 409 0.21 18.65 -7.52
C ALA A 409 -0.99 18.27 -6.64
N ASN A 410 -0.86 17.24 -5.79
CA ASN A 410 -1.92 16.75 -4.92
C ASN A 410 -1.68 17.03 -3.42
N ALA A 411 -0.81 18.00 -3.12
CA ALA A 411 -0.49 18.46 -1.76
C ALA A 411 0.07 17.37 -0.84
N LEU A 412 0.93 16.50 -1.39
CA LEU A 412 1.62 15.39 -0.71
C LEU A 412 3.15 15.52 -0.81
N HIS A 413 3.68 16.74 -0.70
CA HIS A 413 5.13 17.01 -0.79
C HIS A 413 5.96 16.22 0.24
N GLU A 414 5.40 15.94 1.43
CA GLU A 414 6.11 15.11 2.42
C GLU A 414 6.29 13.66 1.96
N CYS A 415 5.45 13.17 1.06
CA CYS A 415 5.57 11.83 0.49
C CYS A 415 6.71 11.73 -0.54
N VAL A 416 7.41 12.83 -0.90
CA VAL A 416 8.56 12.84 -1.81
C VAL A 416 9.89 12.57 -1.10
N GLU A 417 9.93 12.71 0.23
CA GLU A 417 11.15 12.49 1.02
C GLU A 417 11.76 11.08 0.83
N PRO A 418 10.98 9.98 0.84
CA PRO A 418 11.49 8.65 0.55
C PRO A 418 11.89 8.49 -0.91
#